data_AF-J2KS94-F1
#
_entry.id   AF-J2KS94-F1
#
_cell.length_a   1.000
_cell.length_b   1.000
_cell.length_c   1.000
_cell.angle_alpha   90.00
_cell.angle_beta   90.00
_cell.angle_gamma   90.00
#
_symmetry.space_group_name_H-M   'P 1'
#
loop_
_entity.id
_entity.type
_entity.pdbx_description
1 polymer ?
#
loop_
_entity_poly.entity_id
_entity_poly.type
_entity_poly.pdbx_seq_one_letter_code
_entity_poly.pdbx_strand_id
1 'polypeptide(L)'
;MNVTQMLKHCDLVLQIALKKIDLSPVNALFGTIGRITKIEMQIFNNGIPRNMPTFQKLIVNFECNFDEAKEGLLKTLDNYQLTCQNDMLPDFHILFGKMKEKDWGFLEYKHLDHHLKQFNV
;
A
#
# COMPACT_ATOMS: atom_id res chain seq x y z
N MET A 1 13.69 -3.81 7.31
CA MET A 1 13.88 -2.64 6.43
C MET A 1 14.51 -1.54 7.27
N ASN A 2 15.44 -0.76 6.71
CA ASN A 2 15.83 0.54 7.25
C ASN A 2 14.88 1.64 6.71
N VAL A 3 15.07 2.90 7.11
CA VAL A 3 14.21 4.03 6.70
C VAL A 3 14.15 4.14 5.16
N THR A 4 15.28 4.07 4.48
CA THR A 4 15.32 4.19 3.01
C THR A 4 14.56 3.06 2.32
N GLN A 5 14.76 1.83 2.77
CA GLN A 5 14.03 0.66 2.26
C GLN A 5 12.52 0.77 2.55
N MET A 6 12.13 1.35 3.68
CA MET A 6 10.73 1.63 4.01
C MET A 6 10.12 2.65 3.04
N LEU A 7 10.81 3.75 2.71
CA LEU A 7 10.32 4.71 1.73
C LEU A 7 10.11 4.04 0.36
N LYS A 8 11.07 3.20 -0.05
CA LYS A 8 10.94 2.43 -1.28
C LYS A 8 9.79 1.43 -1.22
N HIS A 9 9.58 0.77 -0.08
CA HIS A 9 8.44 -0.12 0.12
C HIS A 9 7.11 0.63 -0.05
N CYS A 10 6.96 1.81 0.56
CA CYS A 10 5.77 2.64 0.43
C CYS A 10 5.51 3.08 -1.02
N ASP A 11 6.57 3.45 -1.75
CA ASP A 11 6.48 3.76 -3.17
C ASP A 11 5.94 2.56 -3.98
N LEU A 12 6.46 1.35 -3.74
CA LEU A 12 6.00 0.14 -4.42
C LEU A 12 4.54 -0.20 -4.10
N VAL A 13 4.05 0.05 -2.89
CA VAL A 13 2.65 -0.19 -2.53
C VAL A 13 1.72 0.73 -3.33
N LEU A 14 1.98 2.04 -3.35
CA LEU A 14 1.18 3.01 -4.10
C LEU A 14 1.15 2.72 -5.61
N GLN A 15 2.24 2.17 -6.15
CA GLN A 15 2.32 1.78 -7.57
C GLN A 15 1.35 0.66 -7.97
N ILE A 16 0.77 -0.09 -7.03
CA ILE A 16 -0.28 -1.07 -7.30
C ILE A 16 -1.55 -0.36 -7.77
N ALA A 17 -1.96 0.70 -7.08
CA ALA A 17 -3.12 1.51 -7.44
C ALA A 17 -2.92 2.20 -8.82
N LEU A 18 -1.67 2.52 -9.16
CA LEU A 18 -1.28 3.06 -10.46
C LEU A 18 -1.15 2.00 -11.57
N LYS A 19 -1.42 0.72 -11.28
CA LYS A 19 -1.26 -0.42 -12.21
C LYS A 19 0.16 -0.53 -12.79
N LYS A 20 1.17 -0.06 -12.07
CA LYS A 20 2.59 -0.20 -12.42
C LYS A 20 3.19 -1.49 -11.86
N ILE A 21 2.59 -2.03 -10.80
CA ILE A 21 3.00 -3.28 -10.17
C ILE A 21 1.80 -4.22 -10.07
N ASP A 22 1.92 -5.37 -10.74
CA ASP A 22 0.99 -6.47 -10.60
C ASP A 22 1.40 -7.40 -9.46
N LEU A 23 0.46 -7.65 -8.54
CA LEU A 23 0.64 -8.58 -7.44
C LEU A 23 0.35 -10.03 -7.88
N SER A 24 1.06 -10.97 -7.26
CA SER A 24 0.77 -12.38 -7.45
C SER A 24 -0.65 -12.72 -6.96
N PRO A 25 -1.38 -13.62 -7.64
CA PRO A 25 -2.69 -14.08 -7.18
C PRO A 25 -2.64 -14.63 -5.74
N VAL A 26 -3.71 -14.40 -4.99
CA VAL A 26 -3.92 -15.02 -3.67
C VAL A 26 -4.98 -16.10 -3.77
N ASN A 27 -4.87 -17.15 -2.96
CA ASN A 27 -5.92 -18.17 -2.89
C ASN A 27 -7.20 -17.60 -2.24
N ALA A 28 -8.32 -18.31 -2.40
CA ALA A 28 -9.62 -17.85 -1.93
C ALA A 28 -9.68 -17.64 -0.41
N LEU A 29 -8.93 -18.43 0.38
CA LEU A 29 -8.86 -18.28 1.83
C LEU A 29 -8.21 -16.94 2.21
N PHE A 30 -7.02 -16.64 1.68
CA PHE A 30 -6.33 -15.37 1.96
C PHE A 30 -7.08 -14.17 1.39
N GLY A 31 -7.71 -14.29 0.21
CA GLY A 31 -8.56 -13.24 -0.32
C GLY A 31 -9.80 -12.97 0.56
N THR A 32 -10.35 -13.98 1.22
CA THR A 32 -11.45 -13.81 2.18
C THR A 32 -10.98 -13.12 3.45
N ILE A 33 -9.85 -13.56 4.01
CA ILE A 33 -9.21 -12.94 5.18
C ILE A 33 -8.93 -11.46 4.89
N GLY A 34 -8.30 -11.14 3.76
CA GLY A 34 -8.00 -9.75 3.38
C GLY A 34 -9.24 -8.86 3.31
N ARG A 35 -10.35 -9.35 2.72
CA ARG A 35 -11.62 -8.61 2.68
C ARG A 35 -12.20 -8.36 4.06
N ILE A 36 -12.18 -9.36 4.94
CA ILE A 36 -12.63 -9.22 6.34
C ILE A 36 -11.77 -8.20 7.06
N THR A 37 -10.44 -8.28 6.94
CA THR A 37 -9.51 -7.33 7.55
C THR A 37 -9.75 -5.90 7.08
N LYS A 38 -9.99 -5.68 5.77
CA LYS A 38 -10.36 -4.35 5.28
C LYS A 38 -11.62 -3.82 5.97
N ILE A 39 -12.68 -4.63 6.04
CA ILE A 39 -13.95 -4.24 6.65
C ILE A 39 -13.77 -3.93 8.13
N GLU A 40 -13.07 -4.80 8.87
CA GLU A 40 -12.75 -4.61 10.29
C GLU A 40 -12.00 -3.30 10.50
N MET A 41 -10.94 -3.05 9.73
CA MET A 41 -10.16 -1.81 9.83
C MET A 41 -11.02 -0.57 9.58
N GLN A 42 -11.95 -0.62 8.62
CA GLN A 42 -12.84 0.50 8.31
C GLN A 42 -13.89 0.74 9.41
N ILE A 43 -14.48 -0.33 9.97
CA ILE A 43 -15.52 -0.22 11.01
C ILE A 43 -14.94 0.27 12.33
N PHE A 44 -13.82 -0.31 12.75
CA PHE A 44 -13.22 -0.04 14.06
C PHE A 44 -12.11 1.02 14.01
N ASN A 45 -11.79 1.54 12.83
CA ASN A 45 -10.67 2.45 12.60
C ASN A 45 -9.32 1.88 13.10
N ASN A 46 -9.17 0.54 13.08
CA ASN A 46 -7.95 -0.14 13.53
C ASN A 46 -6.74 0.24 12.64
N GLY A 47 -5.53 0.08 13.19
CA GLY A 47 -4.29 0.19 12.44
C GLY A 47 -4.02 -1.05 11.59
N ILE A 48 -2.90 -1.05 10.86
CA ILE A 48 -2.41 -2.24 10.16
C ILE A 48 -2.13 -3.35 11.19
N PRO A 49 -2.70 -4.56 11.03
CA PRO A 49 -2.44 -5.67 11.93
C PRO A 49 -0.95 -6.01 12.05
N ARG A 50 -0.51 -6.32 13.26
CA ARG A 50 0.87 -6.77 13.50
C ARG A 50 1.12 -8.07 12.74
N ASN A 51 2.31 -8.19 12.16
CA ASN A 51 2.75 -9.38 11.41
C ASN A 51 1.89 -9.71 10.19
N MET A 52 1.14 -8.74 9.65
CA MET A 52 0.48 -8.92 8.36
C MET A 52 1.55 -9.21 7.29
N PRO A 53 1.43 -10.32 6.53
CA PRO A 53 2.38 -10.62 5.48
C PRO A 53 2.28 -9.60 4.35
N THR A 54 3.42 -9.29 3.75
CA THR A 54 3.49 -8.47 2.53
C THR A 54 3.76 -9.35 1.32
N PHE A 55 3.42 -8.87 0.13
CA PHE A 55 3.73 -9.58 -1.11
C PHE A 55 5.24 -9.54 -1.37
N GLN A 56 5.78 -10.65 -1.90
CA GLN A 56 7.22 -10.77 -2.16
C GLN A 56 7.78 -9.62 -3.02
N LYS A 57 7.01 -9.13 -4.00
CA LYS A 57 7.39 -8.00 -4.88
C LYS A 57 7.53 -6.66 -4.16
N LEU A 58 6.98 -6.55 -2.95
CA LEU A 58 6.98 -5.34 -2.14
C LEU A 58 8.06 -5.37 -1.06
N ILE A 59 8.78 -6.50 -0.92
CA ILE A 59 9.87 -6.61 0.05
C ILE A 59 11.11 -5.92 -0.51
N VAL A 60 11.57 -4.89 0.19
CA VAL A 60 12.81 -4.17 -0.14
C VAL A 60 13.91 -4.63 0.81
N ASN A 61 14.81 -5.48 0.33
CA ASN A 61 15.95 -6.03 1.06
C ASN A 61 17.30 -5.73 0.39
N PHE A 62 17.30 -4.84 -0.60
CA PHE A 62 18.49 -4.35 -1.31
C PHE A 62 18.84 -2.92 -0.84
N GLU A 63 20.04 -2.46 -1.17
CA GLU A 63 20.47 -1.10 -0.88
C GLU A 63 19.73 -0.08 -1.75
N CYS A 64 19.39 1.06 -1.16
CA CYS A 64 18.66 2.14 -1.81
C CYS A 64 19.31 3.48 -1.41
N ASN A 65 19.34 4.44 -2.33
CA ASN A 65 19.71 5.81 -2.02
C ASN A 65 18.52 6.53 -1.33
N PHE A 66 18.79 7.31 -0.29
CA PHE A 66 17.75 7.97 0.51
C PHE A 66 16.99 9.04 -0.28
N ASP A 67 17.71 9.93 -0.95
CA ASP A 67 17.11 11.03 -1.69
C ASP A 67 16.30 10.51 -2.88
N GLU A 68 16.82 9.53 -3.61
CA GLU A 68 16.09 8.87 -4.70
C GLU A 68 14.83 8.16 -4.21
N ALA A 69 14.89 7.45 -3.07
CA ALA A 69 13.72 6.77 -2.52
C ALA A 69 12.64 7.77 -2.05
N LYS A 70 13.06 8.87 -1.43
CA LYS A 70 12.17 9.95 -0.99
C LYS A 70 11.52 10.65 -2.17
N GLU A 71 12.29 11.08 -3.16
CA GLU A 71 11.78 11.73 -4.37
C GLU A 71 10.87 10.79 -5.16
N GLY A 72 11.23 9.51 -5.27
CA GLY A 72 10.41 8.48 -5.89
C GLY A 72 9.04 8.34 -5.21
N LEU A 73 9.01 8.24 -3.88
CA LEU A 73 7.77 8.17 -3.12
C LEU A 73 6.89 9.41 -3.32
N LEU A 74 7.45 10.62 -3.22
CA LEU A 74 6.71 11.87 -3.40
C LEU A 74 6.11 11.97 -4.82
N LYS A 75 6.90 11.63 -5.84
CA LYS A 75 6.41 11.60 -7.23
C LYS A 75 5.30 10.57 -7.42
N THR A 76 5.40 9.41 -6.79
CA THR A 76 4.33 8.38 -6.86
C THR A 76 3.06 8.86 -6.15
N LEU A 77 3.18 9.58 -5.03
CA LEU A 77 2.05 10.22 -4.34
C LEU A 77 1.35 11.25 -5.23
N ASP A 78 2.09 12.12 -5.92
CA ASP A 78 1.50 13.10 -6.85
C ASP A 78 0.71 12.40 -7.97
N ASN A 79 1.28 11.34 -8.54
CA ASN A 79 0.60 10.53 -9.58
C ASN A 79 -0.64 9.81 -9.03
N TYR A 80 -0.57 9.31 -7.80
CA TYR A 80 -1.69 8.68 -7.12
C TYR A 80 -2.82 9.68 -6.92
N GLN A 81 -2.51 10.89 -6.43
CA GLN A 81 -3.50 11.95 -6.25
C GLN A 81 -4.17 12.31 -7.58
N LEU A 82 -3.40 12.47 -8.66
CA LEU A 82 -3.94 12.74 -9.99
C LEU A 82 -4.84 11.60 -10.48
N THR A 83 -4.45 10.35 -10.25
CA THR A 83 -5.25 9.17 -10.63
C THR A 83 -6.55 9.10 -9.84
N CYS A 84 -6.52 9.46 -8.56
CA CYS A 84 -7.67 9.58 -7.67
C CYS A 84 -8.65 10.67 -8.18
N GLN A 85 -8.15 11.88 -8.45
CA GLN A 85 -8.94 13.02 -8.93
C GLN A 85 -9.62 12.79 -10.28
N ASN A 86 -9.09 11.87 -11.10
CA ASN A 86 -9.65 11.53 -12.41
C ASN A 86 -10.50 10.25 -12.38
N ASP A 87 -10.85 9.71 -11.20
CA ASP A 87 -11.62 8.48 -11.03
C ASP A 87 -11.00 7.25 -11.74
N MET A 88 -9.67 7.22 -11.86
CA MET A 88 -8.94 6.18 -12.61
C MET A 88 -8.38 5.05 -11.75
N LEU A 89 -8.67 5.04 -10.45
CA LEU A 89 -8.25 3.97 -9.55
C LEU A 89 -8.93 2.63 -9.92
N PRO A 90 -8.22 1.49 -9.83
CA PRO A 90 -8.80 0.19 -10.11
C PRO A 90 -9.93 -0.15 -9.14
N ASP A 91 -10.95 -0.84 -9.63
CA ASP A 91 -12.12 -1.26 -8.84
C ASP A 91 -11.88 -2.56 -8.05
N PHE A 92 -10.68 -3.14 -8.14
CA PHE A 92 -10.31 -4.40 -7.53
C PHE A 92 -8.85 -4.43 -7.07
N HIS A 93 -8.62 -4.97 -5.87
CA HIS A 93 -7.30 -5.30 -5.33
C HIS A 93 -7.24 -6.80 -5.02
N ILE A 94 -6.11 -7.45 -5.33
CA ILE A 94 -5.99 -8.92 -5.25
C ILE A 94 -6.29 -9.49 -3.85
N LEU A 95 -5.78 -8.85 -2.80
CA LEU A 95 -6.04 -9.21 -1.40
C LEU A 95 -7.37 -8.66 -0.86
N PHE A 96 -7.67 -7.38 -1.12
CA PHE A 96 -8.79 -6.66 -0.49
C PHE A 96 -10.11 -6.71 -1.27
N GLY A 97 -10.14 -7.39 -2.42
CA GLY A 97 -11.32 -7.55 -3.26
C GLY A 97 -11.74 -6.24 -3.92
N LYS A 98 -13.04 -6.03 -4.08
CA LYS A 98 -13.60 -4.80 -4.67
C LYS A 98 -13.18 -3.57 -3.87
N MET A 99 -12.65 -2.56 -4.54
CA MET A 99 -12.16 -1.33 -3.95
C MET A 99 -12.88 -0.13 -4.56
N LYS A 100 -13.40 0.75 -3.71
CA LYS A 100 -13.80 2.11 -4.09
C LYS A 100 -12.63 3.06 -3.86
N GLU A 101 -12.69 4.25 -4.46
CA GLU A 101 -11.71 5.33 -4.23
C GLU A 101 -11.45 5.56 -2.73
N LYS A 102 -12.52 5.67 -1.93
CA LYS A 102 -12.39 5.82 -0.47
C LYS A 102 -11.69 4.65 0.23
N ASP A 103 -11.81 3.43 -0.30
CA ASP A 103 -11.17 2.25 0.28
C ASP A 103 -9.67 2.32 0.02
N TRP A 104 -9.29 2.72 -1.20
CA TRP A 104 -7.90 2.98 -1.58
C TRP A 104 -7.31 4.08 -0.70
N GLY A 105 -7.93 5.25 -0.63
CA GLY A 105 -7.42 6.36 0.18
C GLY A 105 -7.28 6.00 1.66
N PHE A 106 -8.26 5.27 2.23
CA PHE A 106 -8.18 4.81 3.61
C PHE A 106 -7.02 3.83 3.86
N LEU A 107 -6.86 2.82 3.01
CA LEU A 107 -5.82 1.80 3.20
C LEU A 107 -4.41 2.36 2.95
N GLU A 108 -4.23 3.16 1.90
CA GLU A 108 -2.92 3.80 1.61
C GLU A 108 -2.52 4.76 2.74
N TYR A 109 -3.47 5.55 3.26
CA TYR A 109 -3.22 6.39 4.43
C TYR A 109 -2.78 5.57 5.65
N LYS A 110 -3.52 4.49 5.98
CA LYS A 110 -3.20 3.62 7.12
C LYS A 110 -1.84 2.94 6.96
N HIS A 111 -1.48 2.54 5.75
CA HIS A 111 -0.21 1.91 5.42
C HIS A 111 0.96 2.91 5.58
N LEU A 112 0.85 4.09 4.97
CA LEU A 112 1.86 5.14 5.08
C LEU A 112 2.04 5.60 6.52
N ASP A 113 0.95 5.92 7.23
CA ASP A 113 0.97 6.34 8.63
C ASP A 113 1.62 5.29 9.54
N HIS A 114 1.30 4.00 9.31
CA HIS A 114 1.90 2.89 10.05
C HIS A 114 3.43 2.88 9.91
N HIS A 115 3.94 2.99 8.67
CA HIS A 115 5.37 2.91 8.43
C HIS A 115 6.11 4.20 8.83
N LEU A 116 5.57 5.38 8.57
CA LEU A 116 6.19 6.63 9.01
C LEU A 116 6.33 6.67 10.54
N LYS A 117 5.30 6.27 11.28
CA LYS A 117 5.36 6.14 12.75
C LYS A 117 6.34 5.06 13.21
N GLN A 118 6.35 3.89 12.56
CA GLN A 118 7.26 2.79 12.91
C GLN A 118 8.73 3.21 12.82
N PHE A 119 9.06 4.08 11.85
CA PHE A 119 10.42 4.54 11.59
C PHE A 119 10.71 5.94 12.15
N ASN A 120 9.73 6.57 12.79
CA ASN A 120 9.82 7.91 13.40
C ASN A 120 10.26 9.00 12.40
N VAL A 121 9.57 9.04 11.27
CA VAL A 121 9.72 10.04 10.19
C VAL A 121 8.46 10.89 10.06
#